data_AF-A0A2S6QA94-F1
#
_entry.id   AF-A0A2S6QA94-F1
#
_cell.length_a   1.000
_cell.length_b   1.000
_cell.length_c   1.000
_cell.angle_alpha   90.00
_cell.angle_beta   90.00
_cell.angle_gamma   90.00
#
_symmetry.space_group_name_H-M   'P 1'
#
loop_
_entity.id
_entity.type
_entity.pdbx_description
1 polymer ?
#
loop_
_entity_poly.entity_id
_entity_poly.type
_entity_poly.pdbx_seq_one_letter_code
_entity_poly.pdbx_strand_id
1 'polypeptide(L)'
;MIEQQVTQKVCDMVAGCKVDMVSLEEWGIDDLHLLKKLADQYHMGWLHNIMARITPLTLEKADDYLIMADLFVTTKDEANHVLDRFDSDMELFCSVAGVKITKHMTAATVSEELEAHVALYMAIEKIFANKFKFLELRDPIKQITNTPITEEYSNEFIKNFMDVRFNRA
;
A
#
# COMPACT_ATOMS: atom_id res chain seq x y z
N MET A 1 -12.21 -29.22 12.99
CA MET A 1 -13.37 -28.33 12.79
C MET A 1 -13.63 -27.39 13.98
N ILE A 2 -13.78 -27.89 15.22
CA ILE A 2 -13.97 -27.01 16.40
C ILE A 2 -12.72 -26.16 16.67
N GLU A 3 -11.53 -26.77 16.63
CA GLU A 3 -10.26 -26.07 16.87
C GLU A 3 -10.02 -24.92 15.87
N GLN A 4 -10.20 -25.15 14.57
CA GLN A 4 -10.08 -24.10 13.55
C GLN A 4 -11.04 -22.92 13.78
N GLN A 5 -12.28 -23.19 14.22
CA GLN A 5 -13.24 -22.14 14.55
C GLN A 5 -12.84 -21.35 15.81
N VAL A 6 -12.21 -22.00 16.78
CA VAL A 6 -11.69 -21.33 17.99
C VAL A 6 -10.47 -20.47 17.62
N THR A 7 -9.53 -21.00 16.83
CA THR A 7 -8.36 -20.26 16.37
C THR A 7 -8.77 -19.00 15.58
N GLN A 8 -9.69 -19.13 14.61
CA GLN A 8 -10.22 -17.97 13.88
C GLN A 8 -10.78 -16.91 14.84
N LYS A 9 -11.60 -17.30 15.81
CA LYS A 9 -12.21 -16.36 16.77
C LYS A 9 -11.16 -15.65 17.63
N VAL A 10 -10.10 -16.36 18.03
CA VAL A 10 -9.00 -15.76 18.80
C VAL A 10 -8.24 -14.75 17.94
N CYS A 11 -7.87 -15.13 16.71
CA CYS A 11 -7.20 -14.24 15.77
C CYS A 11 -8.05 -13.00 15.46
N ASP A 12 -9.34 -13.18 15.15
CA ASP A 12 -10.28 -12.07 14.90
C ASP A 12 -10.40 -11.14 16.12
N MET A 13 -10.45 -11.71 17.33
CA MET A 13 -10.54 -10.94 18.57
C MET A 13 -9.25 -10.15 18.84
N VAL A 14 -8.07 -10.76 18.62
CA VAL A 14 -6.77 -10.09 18.80
C VAL A 14 -6.61 -8.97 17.79
N ALA A 15 -6.93 -9.22 16.52
CA ALA A 15 -6.83 -8.21 15.47
C ALA A 15 -7.93 -7.13 15.57
N GLY A 16 -9.06 -7.42 16.23
CA GLY A 16 -10.22 -6.52 16.26
C GLY A 16 -10.91 -6.39 14.90
N CYS A 17 -10.63 -7.27 13.95
CA CYS A 17 -11.22 -7.35 12.62
C CYS A 17 -11.17 -8.80 12.12
N LYS A 18 -11.75 -9.06 10.95
CA LYS A 18 -11.65 -10.35 10.27
C LYS A 18 -10.21 -10.60 9.83
N VAL A 19 -9.68 -11.78 10.14
CA VAL A 19 -8.35 -12.23 9.69
C VAL A 19 -8.50 -13.35 8.66
N ASP A 20 -7.79 -13.22 7.54
CA ASP A 20 -7.64 -14.33 6.60
C ASP A 20 -6.69 -15.39 7.17
N MET A 21 -7.25 -16.53 7.56
CA MET A 21 -6.47 -17.61 8.17
C MET A 21 -5.58 -18.35 7.17
N VAL A 22 -5.90 -18.33 5.87
CA VAL A 22 -5.04 -18.93 4.85
C VAL A 22 -3.79 -18.08 4.72
N SER A 23 -3.96 -16.76 4.56
CA SER A 23 -2.83 -15.82 4.52
C SER A 23 -2.02 -15.88 5.82
N LEU A 24 -2.67 -15.93 6.99
CA LEU A 24 -1.97 -16.04 8.28
C LEU A 24 -1.05 -17.27 8.35
N GLU A 25 -1.50 -18.41 7.84
CA GLU A 25 -0.71 -19.64 7.75
C GLU A 25 0.42 -19.53 6.71
N GLU A 26 0.13 -18.98 5.52
CA GLU A 26 1.12 -18.80 4.44
C GLU A 26 2.25 -17.85 4.83
N TRP A 27 1.93 -16.79 5.58
CA TRP A 27 2.92 -15.85 6.14
C TRP A 27 3.62 -16.39 7.39
N GLY A 28 3.20 -17.54 7.92
CA GLY A 28 3.82 -18.15 9.10
C GLY A 28 3.67 -17.32 10.37
N ILE A 29 2.55 -16.61 10.53
CA ILE A 29 2.33 -15.74 11.70
C ILE A 29 1.72 -16.57 12.83
N ASP A 30 2.57 -17.01 13.75
CA ASP A 30 2.22 -17.75 14.95
C ASP A 30 2.21 -16.87 16.22
N ASP A 31 2.90 -15.73 16.20
CA ASP A 31 2.90 -14.75 17.30
C ASP A 31 1.69 -13.80 17.26
N LEU A 32 0.81 -13.92 18.27
CA LEU A 32 -0.34 -13.04 18.45
C LEU A 32 0.05 -11.58 18.73
N HIS A 33 1.26 -11.29 19.23
CA HIS A 33 1.74 -9.91 19.40
C HIS A 33 2.04 -9.27 18.05
N LEU A 34 2.65 -10.01 17.12
CA LEU A 34 2.86 -9.55 15.75
C LEU A 34 1.52 -9.29 15.06
N LEU A 35 0.57 -10.22 15.17
CA LEU A 35 -0.78 -10.05 14.63
C LEU A 35 -1.45 -8.78 15.19
N LYS A 36 -1.35 -8.55 16.51
CA LYS A 36 -1.88 -7.35 17.16
C LYS A 36 -1.22 -6.07 16.65
N LYS A 37 0.12 -6.06 16.54
CA LYS A 37 0.90 -4.92 16.03
C LYS A 37 0.45 -4.54 14.63
N LEU A 38 0.35 -5.52 13.72
CA LEU A 38 -0.08 -5.32 12.34
C LEU A 38 -1.53 -4.81 12.28
N ALA A 39 -2.41 -5.38 13.10
CA ALA A 39 -3.79 -4.92 13.19
C ALA A 39 -3.90 -3.47 13.69
N ASP A 40 -3.10 -3.09 14.70
CA ASP A 40 -3.06 -1.70 15.18
C ASP A 40 -2.58 -0.74 14.10
N GLN A 41 -1.54 -1.11 13.35
CA GLN A 41 -1.08 -0.33 12.19
C GLN A 41 -2.18 -0.21 11.13
N TYR A 42 -2.88 -1.30 10.83
CA TYR A 42 -4.01 -1.31 9.90
C TYR A 42 -5.13 -0.35 10.34
N HIS A 43 -5.54 -0.41 11.61
CA HIS A 43 -6.56 0.49 12.20
C HIS A 43 -6.11 1.95 12.28
N MET A 44 -4.80 2.21 12.42
CA MET A 44 -4.22 3.56 12.29
C MET A 44 -4.15 4.06 10.84
N GLY A 45 -4.74 3.32 9.91
CA GLY A 45 -4.85 3.67 8.50
C GLY A 45 -3.53 3.59 7.76
N TRP A 46 -2.61 2.71 8.17
CA TRP A 46 -1.33 2.54 7.48
C TRP A 46 -1.56 2.15 6.03
N LEU A 47 -2.34 1.09 5.77
CA LEU A 47 -2.67 0.65 4.42
C LEU A 47 -3.49 1.69 3.63
N HIS A 48 -4.15 2.64 4.29
CA HIS A 48 -5.05 3.61 3.65
C HIS A 48 -4.41 4.98 3.41
N ASN A 49 -3.16 5.21 3.82
CA ASN A 49 -2.47 6.50 3.71
C ASN A 49 -0.98 6.32 3.38
N ILE A 50 -0.65 5.35 2.54
CA ILE A 50 0.74 4.93 2.29
C ILE A 50 1.53 6.08 1.67
N MET A 51 1.00 6.72 0.63
CA MET A 51 1.81 7.71 -0.11
C MET A 51 1.77 9.11 0.52
N ALA A 52 0.72 9.44 1.27
CA ALA A 52 0.67 10.67 2.07
C ALA A 52 1.68 10.65 3.25
N ARG A 53 2.18 9.46 3.64
CA ARG A 53 3.13 9.25 4.73
C ARG A 53 4.54 8.88 4.25
N ILE A 54 4.84 9.08 2.97
CA ILE A 54 6.15 8.73 2.37
C ILE A 54 7.26 9.41 3.15
N THR A 55 7.86 8.57 3.99
CA THR A 55 9.10 8.77 4.69
C THR A 55 9.88 7.48 4.46
N PRO A 56 11.21 7.47 4.64
CA PRO A 56 12.03 6.25 4.55
C PRO A 56 11.44 5.03 5.30
N LEU A 57 10.68 5.27 6.36
CA LEU A 57 9.93 4.29 7.15
C LEU A 57 8.94 3.42 6.36
N THR A 58 8.25 3.96 5.34
CA THR A 58 7.29 3.19 4.54
C THR A 58 8.00 2.14 3.70
N LEU A 59 9.20 2.47 3.21
CA LEU A 59 10.05 1.57 2.42
C LEU A 59 10.74 0.53 3.29
N GLU A 60 11.16 0.91 4.50
CA GLU A 60 11.74 -0.02 5.49
C GLU A 60 10.72 -1.05 6.01
N LYS A 61 9.42 -0.77 5.90
CA LYS A 61 8.33 -1.61 6.41
C LYS A 61 7.45 -2.21 5.31
N ALA A 62 7.96 -2.34 4.10
CA ALA A 62 7.21 -2.89 2.96
C ALA A 62 6.55 -4.24 3.30
N ASP A 63 7.25 -5.13 4.01
CA ASP A 63 6.71 -6.44 4.41
C ASP A 63 5.49 -6.32 5.33
N ASP A 64 5.51 -5.40 6.32
CA ASP A 64 4.36 -5.15 7.20
C ASP A 64 3.12 -4.77 6.35
N TYR A 65 3.31 -3.98 5.28
CA TYR A 65 2.22 -3.59 4.37
C TYR A 65 1.69 -4.74 3.53
N LEU A 66 2.57 -5.59 3.00
CA LEU A 66 2.17 -6.77 2.23
C LEU A 66 1.37 -7.75 3.10
N ILE A 67 1.85 -7.98 4.32
CA ILE A 67 1.20 -8.82 5.31
C ILE A 67 -0.17 -8.22 5.69
N MET A 68 -0.25 -6.92 6.00
CA MET A 68 -1.53 -6.27 6.32
C MET A 68 -2.53 -6.36 5.15
N ALA A 69 -2.08 -6.14 3.92
CA ALA A 69 -2.92 -6.25 2.73
C ALA A 69 -3.49 -7.66 2.58
N ASP A 70 -2.66 -8.68 2.79
CA ASP A 70 -3.10 -10.06 2.64
C ASP A 70 -3.98 -10.53 3.81
N LEU A 71 -3.67 -10.18 5.06
CA LEU A 71 -4.43 -10.66 6.22
C LEU A 71 -5.77 -9.95 6.41
N PHE A 72 -5.82 -8.62 6.23
CA PHE A 72 -6.95 -7.81 6.70
C PHE A 72 -7.88 -7.32 5.60
N VAL A 73 -7.45 -7.35 4.34
CA VAL A 73 -8.36 -7.13 3.21
C VAL A 73 -9.01 -8.46 2.88
N THR A 74 -10.32 -8.55 3.10
CA THR A 74 -11.06 -9.82 3.03
C THR A 74 -12.06 -9.86 1.90
N THR A 75 -12.33 -8.71 1.28
CA THR A 75 -13.26 -8.59 0.16
C THR A 75 -12.63 -7.92 -1.05
N LYS A 76 -13.18 -8.24 -2.22
CA LYS A 76 -12.79 -7.63 -3.49
C LYS A 76 -13.04 -6.12 -3.51
N ASP A 77 -14.10 -5.66 -2.85
CA ASP A 77 -14.47 -4.24 -2.80
C ASP A 77 -13.50 -3.44 -1.92
N GLU A 78 -13.10 -3.98 -0.77
CA GLU A 78 -12.04 -3.39 0.06
C GLU A 78 -10.71 -3.31 -0.69
N ALA A 79 -10.35 -4.36 -1.43
CA ALA A 79 -9.13 -4.36 -2.24
C ALA A 79 -9.14 -3.26 -3.30
N ASN A 80 -10.26 -3.08 -4.01
CA ASN A 80 -10.41 -1.96 -4.96
C ASN A 80 -10.30 -0.61 -4.25
N HIS A 81 -10.95 -0.44 -3.09
CA HIS A 81 -10.87 0.80 -2.32
C HIS A 81 -9.43 1.13 -1.87
N VAL A 82 -8.65 0.12 -1.48
CA VAL A 82 -7.22 0.31 -1.15
C VAL A 82 -6.43 0.76 -2.38
N LEU A 83 -6.65 0.13 -3.55
CA LEU A 83 -5.96 0.52 -4.78
C LEU A 83 -6.36 1.93 -5.26
N ASP A 84 -7.66 2.27 -5.24
CA ASP A 84 -8.15 3.61 -5.58
C ASP A 84 -7.54 4.67 -4.66
N ARG A 85 -7.36 4.31 -3.38
CA ARG A 85 -6.68 5.19 -2.42
C ARG A 85 -5.20 5.34 -2.75
N PHE A 86 -4.50 4.28 -3.16
CA PHE A 86 -3.11 4.38 -3.60
C PHE A 86 -2.96 5.25 -4.85
N ASP A 87 -3.89 5.11 -5.80
CA ASP A 87 -3.91 5.94 -7.01
C ASP A 87 -3.98 7.43 -6.61
N SER A 88 -4.92 7.78 -5.71
CA SER A 88 -5.09 9.14 -5.18
C SER A 88 -3.86 9.64 -4.40
N ASP A 89 -3.29 8.78 -3.56
CA ASP A 89 -2.13 9.05 -2.73
C ASP A 89 -0.88 9.30 -3.59
N MET A 90 -0.69 8.52 -4.66
CA MET A 90 0.42 8.66 -5.60
C MET A 90 0.32 9.95 -6.41
N GLU A 91 -0.88 10.30 -6.84
CA GLU A 91 -1.15 11.58 -7.50
C GLU A 91 -0.80 12.76 -6.59
N LEU A 92 -1.26 12.73 -5.34
CA LEU A 92 -0.95 13.75 -4.34
C LEU A 92 0.56 13.85 -4.08
N PHE A 93 1.24 12.71 -3.92
CA PHE A 93 2.69 12.71 -3.74
C PHE A 93 3.41 13.34 -4.92
N CYS A 94 3.04 12.99 -6.16
CA CYS A 94 3.65 13.57 -7.35
C CYS A 94 3.46 15.09 -7.41
N SER A 95 2.26 15.58 -7.10
CA SER A 95 1.97 17.02 -7.00
C SER A 95 2.85 17.71 -5.96
N VAL A 96 2.85 17.18 -4.73
CA VAL A 96 3.54 17.76 -3.58
C VAL A 96 5.07 17.74 -3.74
N ALA A 97 5.61 16.65 -4.29
CA ALA A 97 7.03 16.45 -4.53
C ALA A 97 7.53 17.06 -5.86
N GLY A 98 6.65 17.66 -6.67
CA GLY A 98 6.98 18.22 -7.97
C GLY A 98 7.47 17.17 -8.99
N VAL A 99 7.07 15.91 -8.84
CA VAL A 99 7.42 14.83 -9.78
C VAL A 99 6.55 14.96 -11.02
N LYS A 100 7.18 15.17 -12.18
CA LYS A 100 6.47 15.23 -13.46
C LYS A 100 6.23 13.83 -14.02
N ILE A 101 4.96 13.45 -14.15
CA ILE A 101 4.56 12.23 -14.85
C ILE A 101 4.24 12.54 -16.31
N THR A 102 4.73 11.72 -17.23
CA THR A 102 4.44 11.85 -18.66
C THR A 102 3.65 10.65 -19.17
N LYS A 103 2.91 10.83 -20.27
CA LYS A 103 2.08 9.77 -20.89
C LYS A 103 2.87 8.53 -21.37
N HIS A 104 4.19 8.64 -21.47
CA HIS A 104 5.08 7.55 -21.88
C HIS A 104 5.69 6.78 -20.70
N MET A 105 5.53 7.31 -19.48
CA MET A 105 5.98 6.62 -18.27
C MET A 105 5.02 5.48 -17.95
N THR A 106 5.59 4.40 -17.42
CA THR A 106 4.90 3.21 -16.95
C THR A 106 5.53 2.81 -15.62
N ALA A 107 4.93 1.87 -14.92
CA ALA A 107 5.55 1.28 -13.74
C ALA A 107 7.00 0.76 -13.99
N ALA A 108 7.32 0.33 -15.22
CA ALA A 108 8.65 -0.17 -15.59
C ALA A 108 9.67 0.92 -15.97
N THR A 109 9.22 2.15 -16.20
CA THR A 109 10.05 3.27 -16.70
C THR A 109 9.93 4.51 -15.82
N VAL A 110 9.40 4.35 -14.61
CA VAL A 110 9.19 5.43 -13.66
C VAL A 110 10.55 5.95 -13.15
N SER A 111 10.61 7.21 -12.71
CA SER A 111 11.82 7.76 -12.08
C SER A 111 12.16 7.01 -10.78
N GLU A 112 13.44 6.98 -10.41
CA GLU A 112 13.94 6.37 -9.16
C GLU A 112 13.20 6.86 -7.91
N GLU A 113 12.63 8.06 -7.99
CA GLU A 113 11.87 8.73 -6.92
C GLU A 113 10.55 8.05 -6.58
N LEU A 114 9.98 7.35 -7.57
CA LEU A 114 8.70 6.66 -7.46
C LEU A 114 8.85 5.15 -7.49
N GLU A 115 10.01 4.62 -7.89
CA GLU A 115 10.26 3.19 -8.07
C GLU A 115 9.82 2.38 -6.87
N ALA A 116 10.22 2.79 -5.65
CA ALA A 116 9.89 2.07 -4.44
C ALA A 116 8.38 2.11 -4.10
N HIS A 117 7.68 3.21 -4.42
CA HIS A 117 6.24 3.37 -4.23
C HIS A 117 5.44 2.54 -5.22
N VAL A 118 5.86 2.56 -6.48
CA VAL A 118 5.30 1.74 -7.56
C VAL A 118 5.53 0.26 -7.26
N ALA A 119 6.71 -0.12 -6.78
CA ALA A 119 7.01 -1.50 -6.42
C ALA A 119 6.09 -2.01 -5.29
N LEU A 120 5.88 -1.22 -4.24
CA LEU A 120 4.95 -1.57 -3.16
C LEU A 120 3.51 -1.67 -3.66
N TYR A 121 3.05 -0.72 -4.49
CA TYR A 121 1.73 -0.78 -5.14
C TYR A 121 1.55 -2.10 -5.88
N MET A 122 2.48 -2.40 -6.79
CA MET A 122 2.39 -3.58 -7.65
C MET A 122 2.44 -4.89 -6.84
N ALA A 123 3.20 -4.93 -5.76
CA ALA A 123 3.26 -6.08 -4.87
C ALA A 123 1.91 -6.31 -4.15
N ILE A 124 1.31 -5.25 -3.62
CA ILE A 124 -0.02 -5.30 -2.98
C ILE A 124 -1.11 -5.67 -4.00
N GLU A 125 -1.07 -5.07 -5.19
CA GLU A 125 -2.01 -5.40 -6.26
C GLU A 125 -1.89 -6.87 -6.67
N LYS A 126 -0.67 -7.41 -6.75
CA LYS A 126 -0.45 -8.83 -7.06
C LYS A 126 -1.06 -9.75 -5.99
N ILE A 127 -0.97 -9.39 -4.71
CA ILE A 127 -1.65 -10.10 -3.61
C ILE A 127 -3.16 -10.10 -3.88
N PHE A 128 -3.75 -8.93 -4.13
CA PHE A 128 -5.18 -8.82 -4.41
C PHE A 128 -5.62 -9.56 -5.68
N ALA A 129 -4.81 -9.53 -6.74
CA ALA A 129 -5.10 -10.24 -7.97
C ALA A 129 -5.09 -11.76 -7.76
N ASN A 130 -4.13 -12.27 -6.99
CA ASN A 130 -4.06 -13.69 -6.64
C ASN A 130 -5.25 -14.11 -5.77
N LYS A 131 -5.58 -13.28 -4.77
CA LYS A 131 -6.60 -13.56 -3.75
C LYS A 131 -8.02 -13.42 -4.30
N PHE A 132 -8.32 -12.30 -4.97
CA PHE A 132 -9.66 -11.94 -5.44
C PHE A 132 -9.89 -12.13 -6.94
N LYS A 133 -8.90 -12.69 -7.65
CA LYS A 133 -8.95 -13.00 -9.09
C LYS A 133 -9.28 -11.76 -9.93
N PHE A 134 -8.49 -10.70 -9.76
CA PHE A 134 -8.54 -9.56 -10.69
C PHE A 134 -8.16 -10.02 -12.10
N LEU A 135 -8.95 -9.59 -13.08
CA LEU A 135 -8.76 -9.97 -14.49
C LEU A 135 -7.67 -9.13 -15.16
N GLU A 136 -7.47 -7.90 -14.68
CA GLU A 136 -6.50 -6.95 -15.21
C GLU A 136 -5.76 -6.30 -14.05
N LEU A 137 -4.44 -6.20 -14.17
CA LEU A 137 -3.59 -5.45 -13.26
C LEU A 137 -3.52 -3.99 -13.75
N ARG A 138 -3.61 -3.06 -12.81
CA ARG A 138 -3.50 -1.62 -13.03
C ARG A 138 -2.02 -1.27 -13.20
N ASP A 139 -1.75 -0.37 -14.14
CA ASP A 139 -0.48 0.35 -14.14
C ASP A 139 -0.68 1.62 -13.31
N PRO A 140 -0.12 1.72 -12.09
CA PRO A 140 -0.37 2.86 -11.20
C PRO A 140 0.00 4.19 -11.84
N ILE A 141 1.03 4.21 -12.69
CA ILE A 141 1.47 5.42 -13.40
C ILE A 141 0.43 5.83 -14.45
N LYS A 142 -0.20 4.87 -15.12
CA LYS A 142 -1.28 5.19 -16.07
C LYS A 142 -2.52 5.72 -15.37
N GLN A 143 -2.84 5.24 -14.17
CA GLN A 143 -3.99 5.74 -13.42
C GLN A 143 -3.86 7.24 -13.13
N ILE A 144 -2.69 7.67 -12.64
CA ILE A 144 -2.45 9.08 -12.28
C ILE A 144 -2.23 10.00 -13.50
N THR A 145 -1.83 9.48 -14.67
CA THR A 145 -1.72 10.31 -15.90
C THR A 145 -3.05 10.80 -16.45
N ASN A 146 -4.15 10.15 -16.07
CA ASN A 146 -5.49 10.49 -16.54
C ASN A 146 -6.15 11.56 -15.67
N THR A 147 -5.61 11.83 -14.49
CA THR A 147 -6.10 12.86 -13.57
C THR A 147 -5.28 14.14 -13.73
N PRO A 148 -5.91 15.32 -13.81
CA PRO A 148 -5.17 16.57 -13.82
C PRO A 148 -4.48 16.78 -12.47
N ILE A 149 -3.17 16.53 -12.43
CA ILE A 149 -2.32 16.86 -11.27
C ILE A 149 -2.41 18.36 -11.05
N THR A 150 -3.25 18.80 -10.13
CA THR A 150 -3.29 20.19 -9.69
C THR A 150 -2.08 20.43 -8.81
N GLU A 151 -1.27 21.45 -9.11
CA GLU A 151 -0.22 21.97 -8.21
C GLU A 151 -0.88 22.65 -6.99
N GLU A 152 -1.74 21.92 -6.27
CA GLU A 152 -2.36 22.39 -5.05
C GLU A 152 -1.44 22.03 -3.88
N TYR A 153 -0.67 23.02 -3.45
CA TYR A 153 0.22 23.01 -2.29
C TYR A 153 1.45 22.11 -2.42
N SER A 154 2.54 22.67 -2.98
CA SER A 154 3.87 22.11 -2.74
C SER A 154 4.19 22.15 -1.24
N ASN A 155 4.49 21.01 -0.63
CA ASN A 155 4.98 20.94 0.74
C ASN A 155 6.51 21.09 0.72
N GLU A 156 7.01 22.23 1.17
CA GLU A 156 8.46 22.55 1.16
C GLU A 156 9.30 21.48 1.86
N PHE A 157 8.78 20.83 2.92
CA PHE A 157 9.52 19.77 3.61
C PHE A 157 9.72 18.55 2.71
N ILE A 158 8.65 18.08 2.08
CA ILE A 158 8.70 16.91 1.18
C ILE A 158 9.54 17.24 -0.05
N LYS A 159 9.35 18.43 -0.62
CA LYS A 159 10.15 18.90 -1.75
C LYS A 159 11.64 18.96 -1.43
N ASN A 160 12.02 19.61 -0.32
CA ASN A 160 13.42 19.68 0.12
C ASN A 160 14.02 18.30 0.42
N PHE A 161 13.24 17.40 1.03
CA PHE A 161 13.69 16.02 1.25
C PHE A 161 13.99 15.31 -0.07
N MET A 162 13.07 15.40 -1.03
CA MET A 162 13.24 14.79 -2.35
C MET A 162 14.42 15.40 -3.12
N ASP A 163 14.55 16.73 -3.08
CA ASP A 163 15.62 17.45 -3.76
C ASP A 163 17.00 17.04 -3.21
N VAL A 164 17.15 16.92 -1.88
CA VAL A 164 18.38 16.44 -1.25
C VAL A 164 18.63 14.95 -1.51
N ARG A 165 17.59 14.10 -1.41
CA ARG A 165 17.72 12.65 -1.54
C ARG A 165 18.09 12.22 -2.96
N PHE A 166 17.51 12.87 -3.96
CA PHE A 166 17.68 12.55 -5.37
C PHE A 166 18.55 13.56 -6.12
N ASN A 167 19.19 14.49 -5.40
CA ASN A 167 20.11 15.48 -5.93
C ASN A 167 19.51 16.33 -7.07
N ARG A 168 18.28 16.81 -6.85
CA ARG A 168 17.62 17.78 -7.74
C ARG A 168 18.12 19.17 -7.37
N ALA A 169 18.77 19.85 -8.32
CA ALA A 169 19.28 21.22 -8.18
C ALA A 169 18.42 22.19 -8.98
#